data_AF-A0A9E3WVX5-F1
#
_entry.id   AF-A0A9E3WVX5-F1
#
_cell.length_a   1.000
_cell.length_b   1.000
_cell.length_c   1.000
_cell.angle_alpha   90.00
_cell.angle_beta   90.00
_cell.angle_gamma   90.00
#
_symmetry.space_group_name_H-M   'P 1'
#
loop_
_entity.id
_entity.type
_entity.pdbx_description
1 polymer ?
#
loop_
_entity_poly.entity_id
_entity_poly.type
_entity_poly.pdbx_seq_one_letter_code
_entity_poly.pdbx_strand_id
1 'polypeptide(L)'
;MFRLCVCCLLLLAAGQLSAQEGAAQRLGEKKPLPSPEQLIEQLSSPEYAQREAAGRALGALGEAARPALEAALRLPHPETRLQARRILELMDEGDFDRALDALLADDAGGPDHALPGWPRFRSLVGRDLASRQLFVLMLRAERDVLTAAQEGKRAAATQLQTRCQQLQVESTADQREIPAGSLATVFFLAGDEQLPEMPGV
;
A
#
# COMPACT_ATOMS: atom_id res chain seq x y z
N MET A 1 -17.04 68.90 -53.74
CA MET A 1 -17.14 67.49 -53.34
C MET A 1 -15.86 67.14 -52.57
N PHE A 2 -16.02 66.69 -51.32
CA PHE A 2 -15.03 66.01 -50.42
C PHE A 2 -13.56 66.45 -50.54
N ARG A 3 -12.99 67.39 -49.77
CA ARG A 3 -12.92 67.54 -48.30
C ARG A 3 -12.45 66.29 -47.53
N LEU A 4 -11.23 66.43 -47.00
CA LEU A 4 -10.71 66.01 -45.69
C LEU A 4 -9.97 64.67 -45.52
N CYS A 5 -8.69 64.86 -45.18
CA CYS A 5 -8.06 64.34 -43.95
C CYS A 5 -7.70 62.84 -43.89
N VAL A 6 -6.70 62.48 -44.69
CA VAL A 6 -5.92 61.23 -44.56
C VAL A 6 -5.12 61.15 -43.24
N CYS A 7 -5.05 62.23 -42.45
CA CYS A 7 -4.38 62.21 -41.14
C CYS A 7 -5.21 61.62 -39.98
N CYS A 8 -6.52 61.38 -40.14
CA CYS A 8 -7.34 60.79 -39.06
C CYS A 8 -7.28 59.26 -38.97
N LEU A 9 -6.74 58.56 -39.98
CA LEU A 9 -6.76 57.10 -40.02
C LEU A 9 -5.55 56.41 -39.37
N LEU A 10 -4.55 57.16 -38.89
CA LEU A 10 -3.37 56.61 -38.21
C LEU A 10 -3.38 56.74 -36.67
N LEU A 11 -4.43 57.33 -36.08
CA LEU A 11 -4.51 57.55 -34.62
C LEU A 11 -5.50 56.64 -33.87
N LEU A 12 -6.16 55.70 -34.55
CA LEU A 12 -7.15 54.79 -33.94
C LEU A 12 -6.68 53.33 -33.81
N ALA A 13 -5.40 53.04 -34.03
CA ALA A 13 -4.84 51.68 -33.89
C ALA A 13 -3.96 51.48 -32.65
N ALA A 14 -3.87 52.46 -31.74
CA ALA A 14 -3.07 52.36 -30.51
C ALA A 14 -3.92 52.07 -29.23
N GLY A 15 -5.25 52.03 -29.34
CA GLY A 15 -6.14 52.00 -28.18
C GLY A 15 -6.73 50.65 -27.76
N GLN A 16 -6.52 49.58 -28.54
CA GLN A 16 -7.18 48.28 -28.28
C GLN A 16 -6.23 47.10 -28.08
N LEU A 17 -4.92 47.31 -28.15
CA LEU A 17 -3.94 46.23 -27.98
C LEU A 17 -3.58 45.93 -26.52
N SER A 18 -3.99 46.76 -25.56
CA SER A 18 -3.65 46.58 -24.13
C SER A 18 -4.66 45.75 -23.33
N ALA A 19 -5.75 45.29 -23.94
CA ALA A 19 -6.81 44.56 -23.23
C ALA A 19 -6.76 43.03 -23.41
N GLN A 20 -5.96 42.51 -24.34
CA GLN A 20 -5.87 41.05 -24.58
C GLN A 20 -4.68 40.35 -23.92
N GLU A 21 -3.67 41.08 -23.43
CA GLU A 21 -2.53 40.47 -22.72
C GLU A 21 -2.88 40.02 -21.30
N GLY A 22 -3.93 40.59 -20.68
CA GLY A 22 -4.32 40.25 -19.30
C GLY A 22 -5.13 38.95 -19.14
N ALA A 23 -5.68 38.39 -20.22
CA ALA A 23 -6.53 37.19 -20.17
C ALA A 23 -5.72 35.89 -20.33
N ALA A 24 -4.60 35.92 -21.07
CA ALA A 24 -3.74 34.75 -21.27
C ALA A 24 -2.85 34.45 -20.04
N GLN A 25 -2.59 35.44 -19.18
CA GLN A 25 -1.69 35.30 -18.04
C GLN A 25 -2.34 34.68 -16.78
N ARG A 26 -3.65 34.43 -16.79
CA ARG A 26 -4.38 33.79 -15.68
C ARG A 26 -4.44 32.26 -15.74
N LEU A 27 -3.91 31.67 -16.81
CA LEU A 27 -3.81 30.21 -16.99
C LEU A 27 -2.36 29.79 -16.78
N GLY A 28 -1.89 29.71 -15.53
CA GLY A 28 -0.50 29.29 -15.34
C GLY A 28 0.04 29.15 -13.92
N GLU A 29 -0.63 29.65 -12.88
CA GLU A 29 -0.23 29.27 -11.51
C GLU A 29 -0.90 27.95 -11.16
N LYS A 30 -0.27 26.85 -11.57
CA LYS A 30 -0.57 25.52 -11.03
C LYS A 30 -0.22 25.58 -9.54
N LYS A 31 -1.20 25.85 -8.68
CA LYS A 31 -1.04 25.83 -7.22
C LYS A 31 -0.24 24.56 -6.87
N PRO A 32 0.88 24.67 -6.15
CA PRO A 32 1.68 23.50 -5.81
C PRO A 32 0.78 22.47 -5.13
N LEU A 33 0.99 21.20 -5.50
CA LEU A 33 0.31 20.10 -4.85
C LEU A 33 0.53 20.22 -3.34
N PRO A 34 -0.51 20.03 -2.51
CA PRO A 34 -0.38 20.12 -1.07
C PRO A 34 0.68 19.12 -0.59
N SER A 35 1.51 19.55 0.36
CA SER A 35 2.50 18.66 0.97
C SER A 35 1.82 17.56 1.79
N PRO A 36 2.50 16.43 2.09
CA PRO A 36 1.96 15.41 2.98
C PRO A 36 1.43 15.99 4.30
N GLU A 37 2.14 16.92 4.93
CA GLU A 37 1.75 17.56 6.18
C GLU A 37 0.44 18.36 6.05
N GLN A 38 0.30 19.11 4.96
CA GLN A 38 -0.93 19.85 4.66
C GLN A 38 -2.13 18.93 4.40
N LEU A 39 -1.88 17.75 3.84
CA LEU A 39 -2.90 16.72 3.65
C LEU A 39 -3.26 16.05 4.98
N ILE A 40 -2.30 15.84 5.89
CA ILE A 40 -2.56 15.32 7.24
C ILE A 40 -3.49 16.26 8.03
N GLU A 41 -3.29 17.58 7.96
CA GLU A 41 -4.18 18.55 8.59
C GLU A 41 -5.64 18.42 8.08
N GLN A 42 -5.79 18.10 6.79
CA GLN A 42 -7.09 17.94 6.15
C GLN A 42 -7.78 16.63 6.50
N LEU A 43 -7.09 15.62 7.03
CA LEU A 43 -7.69 14.35 7.48
C LEU A 43 -8.69 14.51 8.63
N SER A 44 -8.60 15.60 9.40
CA SER A 44 -9.56 15.94 10.47
C SER A 44 -10.51 17.07 10.10
N SER A 45 -10.59 17.45 8.81
CA SER A 45 -11.52 18.50 8.38
C SER A 45 -12.97 18.15 8.76
N PRO A 46 -13.81 19.11 9.16
CA PRO A 46 -15.25 18.84 9.34
C PRO A 46 -15.94 18.45 8.01
N GLU A 47 -15.40 18.86 6.87
CA GLU A 47 -15.95 18.57 5.55
C GLU A 47 -15.51 17.18 5.06
N TYR A 48 -16.49 16.28 4.85
CA TYR A 48 -16.21 14.91 4.40
C TYR A 48 -15.47 14.87 3.06
N ALA A 49 -15.85 15.70 2.10
CA ALA A 49 -15.21 15.75 0.78
C ALA A 49 -13.72 16.10 0.88
N GLN A 50 -13.35 17.01 1.79
CA GLN A 50 -11.96 17.40 2.01
C GLN A 50 -11.15 16.28 2.66
N ARG A 51 -11.71 15.59 3.68
CA ARG A 51 -11.06 14.43 4.31
C ARG A 51 -10.79 13.32 3.30
N GLU A 52 -11.80 12.99 2.51
CA GLU A 52 -11.72 11.96 1.47
C GLU A 52 -10.69 12.30 0.39
N ALA A 53 -10.67 13.56 -0.07
CA ALA A 53 -9.68 14.01 -1.04
C ALA A 53 -8.26 13.93 -0.47
N ALA A 54 -8.08 14.30 0.80
CA ALA A 54 -6.78 14.23 1.47
C ALA A 54 -6.29 12.78 1.64
N GLY A 55 -7.17 11.87 2.07
CA GLY A 55 -6.84 10.46 2.20
C GLY A 55 -6.41 9.84 0.87
N ARG A 56 -7.15 10.10 -0.22
CA ARG A 56 -6.77 9.65 -1.57
C ARG A 56 -5.44 10.25 -2.04
N ALA A 57 -5.21 11.53 -1.78
CA ALA A 57 -3.95 12.19 -2.16
C ALA A 57 -2.76 11.59 -1.41
N LEU A 58 -2.89 11.33 -0.11
CA LEU A 58 -1.85 10.67 0.70
C LEU A 58 -1.56 9.25 0.21
N GLY A 59 -2.59 8.45 -0.07
CA GLY A 59 -2.41 7.12 -0.66
C GLY A 59 -1.72 7.16 -2.03
N ALA A 60 -2.06 8.14 -2.87
CA ALA A 60 -1.44 8.32 -4.19
C ALA A 60 0.03 8.78 -4.11
N LEU A 61 0.41 9.50 -3.05
CA LEU A 61 1.81 9.84 -2.78
C LEU A 61 2.64 8.62 -2.34
N GLY A 62 1.99 7.59 -1.79
CA GLY A 62 2.62 6.34 -1.38
C GLY A 62 3.75 6.58 -0.37
N GLU A 63 4.91 5.96 -0.61
CA GLU A 63 6.08 6.03 0.28
C GLU A 63 6.53 7.46 0.61
N ALA A 64 6.31 8.43 -0.28
CA ALA A 64 6.64 9.83 0.00
C ALA A 64 5.81 10.43 1.15
N ALA A 65 4.62 9.90 1.43
CA ALA A 65 3.76 10.31 2.53
C ALA A 65 3.95 9.51 3.82
N ARG A 66 4.64 8.35 3.77
CA ARG A 66 4.79 7.43 4.91
C ARG A 66 5.36 8.11 6.17
N PRO A 67 6.44 8.91 6.11
CA PRO A 67 6.97 9.56 7.32
C PRO A 67 5.97 10.53 7.98
N ALA A 68 5.19 11.26 7.16
CA ALA A 68 4.18 12.18 7.65
C ALA A 68 2.98 11.44 8.29
N LEU A 69 2.56 10.33 7.68
CA LEU A 69 1.51 9.45 8.22
C LEU A 69 1.93 8.80 9.54
N GLU A 70 3.17 8.32 9.65
CA GLU A 70 3.72 7.77 10.91
C GLU A 70 3.82 8.83 12.02
N ALA A 71 4.22 10.06 11.67
CA ALA A 71 4.18 11.18 12.60
C ALA A 71 2.74 11.49 13.05
N ALA A 72 1.78 11.41 12.13
CA ALA A 72 0.37 11.68 12.39
C ALA A 72 -0.25 10.73 13.44
N LEU A 73 0.27 9.51 13.59
CA LEU A 73 -0.16 8.56 14.63
C LEU A 73 0.05 9.07 16.06
N ARG A 74 0.87 10.11 16.26
CA ARG A 74 1.15 10.71 17.58
C ARG A 74 0.42 12.04 17.81
N LEU A 75 -0.38 12.50 16.83
CA LEU A 75 -1.11 13.76 16.93
C LEU A 75 -2.30 13.66 17.91
N PRO A 76 -2.72 14.80 18.50
CA PRO A 76 -3.76 14.80 19.54
C PRO A 76 -5.14 14.39 19.02
N HIS A 77 -5.46 14.68 17.75
CA HIS A 77 -6.80 14.44 17.21
C HIS A 77 -7.04 12.95 16.90
N PRO A 78 -8.05 12.29 17.51
CA PRO A 78 -8.29 10.85 17.30
C PRO A 78 -8.59 10.47 15.85
N GLU A 79 -9.39 11.28 15.14
CA GLU A 79 -9.74 11.02 13.74
C GLU A 79 -8.49 10.99 12.84
N THR A 80 -7.57 11.94 13.03
CA THR A 80 -6.30 11.98 12.27
C THR A 80 -5.50 10.71 12.49
N ARG A 81 -5.40 10.22 13.74
CA ARG A 81 -4.69 8.96 14.04
C ARG A 81 -5.36 7.76 13.40
N LEU A 82 -6.70 7.70 13.45
CA LEU A 82 -7.47 6.60 12.85
C LEU A 82 -7.29 6.56 11.33
N GLN A 83 -7.41 7.71 10.66
CA GLN A 83 -7.27 7.81 9.22
C GLN A 83 -5.82 7.54 8.77
N ALA A 84 -4.83 8.10 9.46
CA ALA A 84 -3.42 7.84 9.16
C ALA A 84 -3.09 6.35 9.29
N ARG A 85 -3.60 5.68 10.33
CA ARG A 85 -3.44 4.22 10.50
C ARG A 85 -4.05 3.44 9.34
N ARG A 86 -5.29 3.74 8.96
CA ARG A 86 -5.97 3.08 7.83
C ARG A 86 -5.21 3.24 6.52
N ILE A 87 -4.69 4.44 6.25
CA ILE A 87 -3.92 4.71 5.04
C ILE A 87 -2.60 3.91 5.06
N LEU A 88 -1.91 3.86 6.19
CA LEU A 88 -0.70 3.03 6.35
C LEU A 88 -1.00 1.53 6.15
N GLU A 89 -2.08 1.02 6.73
CA GLU A 89 -2.52 -0.37 6.55
C GLU A 89 -2.76 -0.70 5.07
N LEU A 90 -3.47 0.17 4.34
CA LEU A 90 -3.70 0.00 2.90
C LEU A 90 -2.40 0.07 2.08
N MET A 91 -1.45 0.91 2.49
CA MET A 91 -0.13 0.97 1.85
C MET A 91 0.65 -0.32 2.07
N ASP A 92 0.66 -0.83 3.31
CA ASP A 92 1.35 -2.08 3.67
C ASP A 92 0.74 -3.31 2.97
N GLU A 93 -0.58 -3.32 2.77
CA GLU A 93 -1.29 -4.31 1.94
C GLU A 93 -0.84 -4.23 0.47
N GLY A 94 -0.81 -3.03 -0.10
CA GLY A 94 -0.36 -2.81 -1.48
C GLY A 94 1.11 -3.16 -1.70
N ASP A 95 1.98 -2.86 -0.74
CA ASP A 95 3.39 -3.26 -0.75
C ASP A 95 3.53 -4.78 -0.72
N PHE A 96 2.72 -5.45 0.10
CA PHE A 96 2.71 -6.90 0.18
C PHE A 96 2.27 -7.53 -1.14
N ASP A 97 1.17 -7.08 -1.75
CA ASP A 97 0.73 -7.58 -3.05
C ASP A 97 1.79 -7.36 -4.13
N ARG A 98 2.42 -6.19 -4.19
CA ARG A 98 3.54 -5.93 -5.11
C ARG A 98 4.70 -6.89 -4.91
N ALA A 99 5.03 -7.23 -3.66
CA ALA A 99 6.08 -8.18 -3.36
C ALA A 99 5.72 -9.61 -3.81
N LEU A 100 4.46 -10.03 -3.67
CA LEU A 100 3.99 -11.32 -4.17
C LEU A 100 4.01 -11.38 -5.70
N ASP A 101 3.59 -10.31 -6.37
CA ASP A 101 3.63 -10.21 -7.83
C ASP A 101 5.08 -10.22 -8.36
N ALA A 102 5.99 -9.51 -7.69
CA ALA A 102 7.42 -9.53 -8.00
C ALA A 102 8.01 -10.94 -7.88
N LEU A 103 7.63 -11.70 -6.85
CA LEU A 103 8.04 -13.09 -6.71
C LEU A 103 7.54 -13.95 -7.88
N LEU A 104 6.27 -13.80 -8.29
CA LEU A 104 5.69 -14.55 -9.41
C LEU A 104 6.29 -14.16 -10.76
N ALA A 105 6.73 -12.92 -10.93
CA ALA A 105 7.41 -12.44 -12.14
C ALA A 105 8.89 -12.85 -12.22
N ASP A 106 9.52 -13.20 -11.10
CA ASP A 106 10.94 -13.58 -11.08
C ASP A 106 11.17 -15.05 -11.47
N ASP A 107 11.44 -15.28 -12.76
CA ASP A 107 11.73 -16.60 -13.33
C ASP A 107 12.90 -17.34 -12.66
N ALA A 108 13.85 -16.62 -12.05
CA ALA A 108 15.00 -17.22 -11.40
C ALA A 108 14.74 -17.63 -9.94
N GLY A 109 13.64 -17.14 -9.34
CA GLY A 109 13.30 -17.34 -7.93
C GLY A 109 14.45 -16.96 -7.01
N GLY A 110 15.01 -15.76 -7.24
CA GLY A 110 16.21 -15.25 -6.61
C GLY A 110 16.09 -15.02 -5.10
N PRO A 111 17.23 -14.78 -4.43
CA PRO A 111 17.27 -14.52 -2.99
C PRO A 111 16.75 -13.13 -2.59
N ASP A 112 16.52 -12.23 -3.56
CA ASP A 112 16.30 -10.80 -3.32
C ASP A 112 14.88 -10.44 -2.86
N HIS A 113 13.97 -11.42 -2.79
CA HIS A 113 12.62 -11.19 -2.26
C HIS A 113 12.66 -11.15 -0.74
N ALA A 114 12.43 -9.96 -0.16
CA ALA A 114 12.29 -9.74 1.28
C ALA A 114 10.94 -10.24 1.83
N LEU A 115 10.53 -11.46 1.46
CA LEU A 115 9.31 -12.10 1.90
C LEU A 115 9.59 -13.04 3.08
N PRO A 116 8.75 -13.03 4.13
CA PRO A 116 9.01 -13.80 5.34
C PRO A 116 9.01 -15.30 5.06
N GLY A 117 10.13 -15.97 5.36
CA GLY A 117 10.29 -17.41 5.15
C GLY A 117 10.68 -17.83 3.73
N TRP A 118 10.76 -16.90 2.76
CA TRP A 118 11.11 -17.24 1.37
C TRP A 118 12.49 -17.91 1.23
N PRO A 119 13.57 -17.41 1.86
CA PRO A 119 14.88 -18.05 1.75
C PRO A 119 14.90 -19.51 2.23
N ARG A 120 14.09 -19.83 3.24
CA ARG A 120 13.95 -21.18 3.78
C ARG A 120 13.11 -22.05 2.84
N PHE A 121 11.93 -21.55 2.46
CA PHE A 121 11.01 -22.26 1.58
C PHE A 121 11.67 -22.68 0.27
N ARG A 122 12.36 -21.74 -0.41
CA ARG A 122 13.01 -22.01 -1.69
C ARG A 122 14.13 -23.05 -1.61
N SER A 123 14.74 -23.20 -0.44
CA SER A 123 15.82 -24.16 -0.20
C SER A 123 15.30 -25.58 0.04
N LEU A 124 14.10 -25.71 0.62
CA LEU A 124 13.48 -27.00 0.94
C LEU A 124 12.56 -27.52 -0.18
N VAL A 125 11.75 -26.64 -0.77
CA VAL A 125 10.72 -27.01 -1.73
C VAL A 125 11.20 -26.81 -3.16
N GLY A 126 11.79 -25.65 -3.45
CA GLY A 126 12.26 -25.29 -4.78
C GLY A 126 11.92 -23.86 -5.16
N ARG A 127 12.27 -23.49 -6.39
CA ARG A 127 12.17 -22.11 -6.91
C ARG A 127 11.51 -21.99 -8.27
N ASP A 128 10.99 -23.09 -8.80
CA ASP A 128 10.19 -23.09 -10.02
C ASP A 128 8.86 -22.33 -9.80
N LEU A 129 8.12 -22.11 -10.89
CA LEU A 129 6.86 -21.36 -10.85
C LEU A 129 5.83 -21.99 -9.90
N ALA A 130 5.70 -23.31 -9.86
CA ALA A 130 4.73 -23.99 -8.99
C ALA A 130 5.11 -23.81 -7.51
N SER A 131 6.40 -23.90 -7.19
CA SER A 131 6.93 -23.61 -5.85
C SER A 131 6.63 -22.17 -5.43
N ARG A 132 6.85 -21.19 -6.31
CA ARG A 132 6.55 -19.78 -6.05
C ARG A 132 5.05 -19.53 -5.85
N GLN A 133 4.20 -20.14 -6.68
CA GLN A 133 2.74 -20.07 -6.54
C GLN A 133 2.25 -20.68 -5.22
N LEU A 134 2.79 -21.84 -4.83
CA LEU A 134 2.48 -22.46 -3.55
C LEU A 134 2.84 -21.54 -2.38
N PHE A 135 4.03 -20.92 -2.44
CA PHE A 135 4.45 -19.99 -1.41
C PHE A 135 3.57 -18.74 -1.32
N VAL A 136 3.15 -18.18 -2.46
CA VAL A 136 2.18 -17.08 -2.50
C VAL A 136 0.84 -17.48 -1.87
N LEU A 137 0.35 -18.69 -2.16
CA LEU A 137 -0.87 -19.20 -1.53
C LEU A 137 -0.73 -19.30 0.00
N MET A 138 0.42 -19.79 0.48
CA MET A 138 0.73 -19.85 1.90
C MET A 138 0.78 -18.46 2.54
N LEU A 139 1.47 -17.51 1.91
CA LEU A 139 1.61 -16.13 2.41
C LEU A 139 0.28 -15.37 2.43
N ARG A 140 -0.59 -15.57 1.43
CA ARG A 140 -1.93 -14.98 1.43
C ARG A 140 -2.83 -15.56 2.52
N ALA A 141 -2.65 -16.84 2.86
CA ALA A 141 -3.44 -17.50 3.89
C ALA A 141 -2.90 -17.22 5.31
N GLU A 142 -1.58 -17.22 5.48
CA GLU A 142 -0.92 -17.35 6.80
C GLU A 142 0.33 -16.46 6.93
N ARG A 143 0.27 -15.20 6.50
CA ARG A 143 1.39 -14.23 6.57
C ARG A 143 2.01 -14.14 7.96
N ASP A 144 1.19 -14.05 9.00
CA ASP A 144 1.65 -13.86 10.38
C ASP A 144 2.39 -15.09 10.90
N VAL A 145 1.91 -16.28 10.56
CA VAL A 145 2.54 -17.55 10.95
C VAL A 145 3.92 -17.68 10.28
N LEU A 146 4.02 -17.37 8.99
CA LEU A 146 5.29 -17.40 8.25
C LEU A 146 6.27 -16.31 8.71
N THR A 147 5.76 -15.15 9.12
CA THR A 147 6.57 -14.06 9.72
C THR A 147 7.16 -14.52 11.05
N ALA A 148 6.35 -15.08 11.94
CA ALA A 148 6.82 -15.63 13.21
C ALA A 148 7.80 -16.80 13.03
N ALA A 149 7.61 -17.62 11.98
CA ALA A 149 8.55 -18.68 11.64
C ALA A 149 9.95 -18.14 11.31
N GLN A 150 10.03 -16.97 10.67
CA GLN A 150 11.31 -16.30 10.39
C GLN A 150 11.97 -15.73 11.67
N GLU A 151 11.18 -15.27 12.64
CA GLU A 151 11.69 -14.76 13.92
C GLU A 151 12.29 -15.85 14.81
N GLY A 152 11.82 -17.09 14.66
CA GLY A 152 12.44 -18.28 15.21
C GLY A 152 11.46 -19.29 15.80
N LYS A 153 12.00 -20.43 16.25
CA LYS A 153 11.21 -21.63 16.61
C LYS A 153 10.07 -21.35 17.58
N ARG A 154 10.34 -20.61 18.66
CA ARG A 154 9.33 -20.36 19.71
C ARG A 154 8.16 -19.52 19.20
N ALA A 155 8.45 -18.46 18.45
CA ALA A 155 7.43 -17.60 17.86
C ALA A 155 6.58 -18.39 16.85
N ALA A 156 7.23 -19.21 16.01
CA ALA A 156 6.58 -20.14 15.10
C ALA A 156 5.59 -21.08 15.83
N ALA A 157 6.03 -21.73 16.91
CA ALA A 157 5.20 -22.67 17.67
C ALA A 157 3.94 -21.99 18.21
N THR A 158 4.12 -20.82 18.83
CA THR A 158 3.01 -20.08 19.43
C THR A 158 2.00 -19.68 18.36
N GLN A 159 2.44 -19.08 17.25
CA GLN A 159 1.53 -18.65 16.19
C GLN A 159 0.86 -19.83 15.48
N LEU A 160 1.61 -20.91 15.20
CA LEU A 160 1.06 -22.10 14.58
C LEU A 160 0.01 -22.78 15.47
N GLN A 161 0.27 -22.88 16.78
CA GLN A 161 -0.69 -23.43 17.74
C GLN A 161 -1.97 -22.59 17.78
N THR A 162 -1.84 -21.27 17.88
CA THR A 162 -3.00 -20.36 17.85
C THR A 162 -3.79 -20.52 16.56
N ARG A 163 -3.13 -20.58 15.40
CA ARG A 163 -3.81 -20.74 14.11
C ARG A 163 -4.50 -22.10 13.98
N CYS A 164 -3.86 -23.19 14.41
CA CYS A 164 -4.48 -24.52 14.42
C CYS A 164 -5.77 -24.55 15.26
N GLN A 165 -5.77 -23.91 16.43
CA GLN A 165 -6.97 -23.80 17.28
C GLN A 165 -8.09 -23.02 16.57
N GLN A 166 -7.75 -21.91 15.91
CA GLN A 166 -8.73 -21.12 15.15
C GLN A 166 -9.33 -21.92 13.98
N LEU A 167 -8.50 -22.61 13.20
CA LEU A 167 -8.94 -23.45 12.08
C LEU A 167 -9.86 -24.59 12.54
N GLN A 168 -9.58 -25.21 13.69
CA GLN A 168 -10.44 -26.23 14.28
C GLN A 168 -11.82 -25.68 14.65
N VAL A 169 -11.87 -24.48 15.25
CA VAL A 169 -13.14 -23.81 15.58
C VAL A 169 -13.90 -23.41 14.31
N GLU A 170 -13.23 -22.81 13.33
CA GLU A 170 -13.82 -22.40 12.05
C GLU A 170 -14.39 -23.61 11.28
N SER A 171 -13.65 -24.72 11.23
CA SER A 171 -14.07 -25.95 10.56
C SER A 171 -15.29 -26.59 11.23
N THR A 172 -15.36 -26.58 12.56
CA THR A 172 -16.45 -27.22 13.31
C THR A 172 -17.71 -26.37 13.39
N ALA A 173 -17.58 -25.04 13.48
CA ALA A 173 -18.72 -24.12 13.59
C ALA A 173 -19.42 -23.86 12.26
N ASP A 174 -18.67 -23.81 11.15
CA ASP A 174 -19.13 -23.23 9.88
C ASP A 174 -19.07 -24.20 8.69
N GLN A 175 -18.62 -25.46 8.90
CA GLN A 175 -18.36 -26.46 7.84
C GLN A 175 -17.53 -25.91 6.66
N ARG A 176 -16.73 -24.86 6.89
CA ARG A 176 -15.91 -24.26 5.84
C ARG A 176 -14.71 -25.14 5.55
N GLU A 177 -14.42 -25.30 4.27
CA GLU A 177 -13.19 -25.95 3.82
C GLU A 177 -11.98 -25.13 4.26
N ILE A 178 -10.98 -25.82 4.82
CA ILE A 178 -9.72 -25.19 5.21
C ILE A 178 -8.99 -24.75 3.93
N PRO A 179 -8.52 -23.49 3.82
CA PRO A 179 -7.78 -23.03 2.65
C PRO A 179 -6.53 -23.88 2.37
N ALA A 180 -6.28 -24.18 1.10
CA ALA A 180 -5.10 -24.97 0.70
C ALA A 180 -3.78 -24.33 1.16
N GLY A 181 -3.70 -22.99 1.16
CA GLY A 181 -2.55 -22.25 1.69
C GLY A 181 -2.30 -22.51 3.18
N SER A 182 -3.36 -22.58 3.99
CA SER A 182 -3.26 -22.90 5.42
C SER A 182 -2.73 -24.31 5.65
N LEU A 183 -3.26 -25.30 4.92
CA LEU A 183 -2.76 -26.68 5.01
C LEU A 183 -1.30 -26.78 4.58
N ALA A 184 -0.94 -26.15 3.45
CA ALA A 184 0.44 -26.12 2.98
C ALA A 184 1.39 -25.50 4.00
N THR A 185 0.98 -24.41 4.67
CA THR A 185 1.75 -23.80 5.76
C THR A 185 1.94 -24.76 6.93
N VAL A 186 0.90 -25.44 7.40
CA VAL A 186 1.01 -26.41 8.49
C VAL A 186 1.98 -27.55 8.13
N PHE A 187 1.83 -28.15 6.95
CA PHE A 187 2.73 -29.23 6.50
C PHE A 187 4.17 -28.76 6.32
N PHE A 188 4.36 -27.56 5.74
CA PHE A 188 5.68 -26.98 5.55
C PHE A 188 6.39 -26.77 6.88
N LEU A 189 5.71 -26.17 7.87
CA LEU A 189 6.32 -25.87 9.18
C LEU A 189 6.51 -27.13 10.03
N ALA A 190 5.64 -28.13 9.91
CA ALA A 190 5.77 -29.40 10.61
C ALA A 190 6.89 -30.29 10.04
N GLY A 191 7.16 -30.19 8.73
CA GLY A 191 8.25 -30.92 8.07
C GLY A 191 9.62 -30.26 8.21
N ASP A 192 9.70 -29.07 8.80
CA ASP A 192 10.96 -28.35 8.98
C ASP A 192 11.61 -28.69 10.33
N GLU A 193 12.70 -29.45 10.31
CA GLU A 193 13.49 -29.82 11.51
C GLU A 193 14.05 -28.60 12.26
N GLN A 194 14.14 -27.44 11.60
CA GLN A 194 14.56 -26.19 12.21
C GLN A 194 13.42 -25.46 12.90
N LEU A 195 12.21 -26.01 12.94
CA LEU A 195 11.03 -25.45 13.59
C LEU A 195 10.61 -26.33 14.80
N PRO A 196 9.74 -25.83 15.69
CA PRO A 196 9.48 -26.48 16.98
C PRO A 196 8.77 -27.81 16.79
N GLU A 197 9.16 -28.82 17.59
CA GLU A 197 8.29 -29.97 17.84
C GLU A 197 6.99 -29.44 18.48
N MET A 198 5.85 -29.80 17.89
CA MET A 198 4.55 -29.37 18.39
C MET A 198 4.38 -29.87 19.83
N PRO A 199 4.18 -29.01 20.83
CA PRO A 199 4.01 -29.46 22.19
C PRO A 199 2.69 -30.22 22.33
N GLY A 200 2.78 -31.53 22.61
CA GLY A 200 1.63 -32.36 22.99
C GLY A 200 1.07 -33.30 21.91
N VAL A 201 1.92 -33.88 21.06
CA VAL A 201 1.64 -35.21 20.48
C VAL A 201 2.17 -36.27 21.41
#